data_AF-A0A7S2PPX8-F1
#
_entry.id   AF-A0A7S2PPX8-F1
#
_cell.length_a   1.000
_cell.length_b   1.000
_cell.length_c   1.000
_cell.angle_alpha   90.00
_cell.angle_beta   90.00
_cell.angle_gamma   90.00
#
_symmetry.space_group_name_H-M   'P 1'
#
loop_
_entity.id
_entity.type
_entity.pdbx_description
1 polymer ?
#
loop_
_entity_poly.entity_id
_entity_poly.type
_entity_poly.pdbx_seq_one_letter_code
_entity_poly.pdbx_strand_id
1 'polypeptide(L)'
;ITARHMNRLVQCPGIVISAARIRSRARLVRIRCTRCQDSRTLTISGSYSGATLPMQCMGSEPQECKQCPYEIVPDECVYVDQQTLKLQEAPELVPTGEMPRTILVSAERALVDVAPPGTRVHVMGIVSLFTNSNSNANSKSNSKQVYLRAVGMSKNANANGGGGNTST
;
A
#
# COMPACT_ATOMS: atom_id res chain seq x y z
N ILE A 1 -3.42 -13.19 12.16
CA ILE A 1 -3.87 -13.28 10.74
C ILE A 1 -3.36 -14.59 10.12
N THR A 2 -4.24 -15.42 9.58
CA THR A 2 -3.90 -16.72 8.94
C THR A 2 -4.29 -16.73 7.46
N ALA A 3 -3.87 -17.75 6.70
CA ALA A 3 -4.12 -17.85 5.25
C ALA A 3 -5.61 -17.78 4.85
N ARG A 4 -6.54 -18.19 5.74
CA ARG A 4 -7.99 -18.11 5.50
C ARG A 4 -8.53 -16.67 5.40
N HIS A 5 -7.77 -15.71 5.92
CA HIS A 5 -8.15 -14.30 5.95
C HIS A 5 -7.63 -13.52 4.73
N MET A 6 -6.91 -14.16 3.81
CA MET A 6 -6.40 -13.50 2.59
C MET A 6 -7.55 -12.97 1.74
N ASN A 7 -7.39 -11.76 1.20
CA ASN A 7 -8.39 -11.04 0.41
C ASN A 7 -9.75 -10.83 1.11
N ARG A 8 -9.80 -10.96 2.44
CA ARG A 8 -10.98 -10.63 3.24
C ARG A 8 -10.76 -9.36 4.04
N LEU A 9 -11.87 -8.66 4.28
CA LEU A 9 -11.92 -7.51 5.16
C LEU A 9 -11.84 -8.00 6.61
N VAL A 10 -10.86 -7.49 7.35
CA VAL A 10 -10.65 -7.79 8.77
C VAL A 10 -10.48 -6.50 9.56
N GLN A 11 -10.85 -6.54 10.82
CA GLN A 11 -10.56 -5.48 11.78
C GLN A 11 -9.47 -5.95 12.73
N CYS A 12 -8.39 -5.18 12.83
CA CYS A 12 -7.27 -5.49 13.71
C CYS A 12 -7.05 -4.32 14.69
N PRO A 13 -7.31 -4.52 16.00
CA PRO A 13 -6.92 -3.57 17.03
C PRO A 13 -5.40 -3.61 17.23
N GLY A 14 -4.80 -2.46 17.49
CA GLY A 14 -3.38 -2.40 17.82
C GLY A 14 -2.87 -1.00 18.12
N ILE A 15 -1.56 -0.92 18.36
CA ILE A 15 -0.84 0.33 18.59
C ILE A 15 0.09 0.58 17.41
N VAL A 16 0.06 1.79 16.86
CA VAL A 16 1.01 2.20 15.82
C VAL A 16 2.37 2.39 16.47
N ILE A 17 3.37 1.60 16.09
CA ILE A 17 4.73 1.70 16.67
C ILE A 17 5.65 2.58 15.82
N SER A 18 5.40 2.63 14.52
CA SER A 18 6.13 3.54 13.63
C SER A 18 5.33 3.84 12.38
N ALA A 19 5.57 5.05 11.86
CA ALA A 19 5.02 5.51 10.61
C ALA A 19 6.20 5.83 9.67
N ALA A 20 6.19 5.25 8.48
CA ALA A 20 7.16 5.61 7.45
C ALA A 20 6.86 7.02 6.92
N ARG A 21 7.88 7.64 6.30
CA ARG A 21 7.67 8.88 5.55
C ARG A 21 6.65 8.64 4.43
N ILE A 22 5.79 9.63 4.21
CA ILE A 22 4.82 9.64 3.12
C ILE A 22 5.56 9.54 1.79
N ARG A 23 5.09 8.66 0.91
CA ARG A 23 5.63 8.49 -0.43
C ARG A 23 4.51 8.65 -1.45
N SER A 24 4.79 9.36 -2.53
CA SER A 24 3.86 9.49 -3.65
C SER A 24 3.94 8.25 -4.53
N ARG A 25 2.80 7.64 -4.80
CA ARG A 25 2.67 6.45 -5.65
C ARG A 25 1.79 6.77 -6.84
N ALA A 26 2.15 6.31 -8.03
CA ALA A 26 1.27 6.38 -9.19
C ALA A 26 0.09 5.40 -9.05
N ARG A 27 -1.14 5.91 -9.15
CA ARG A 27 -2.38 5.13 -9.22
C ARG A 27 -2.77 4.85 -10.67
N LEU A 28 -2.65 5.87 -11.51
CA LEU A 28 -2.83 5.79 -12.95
C LEU A 28 -1.51 6.20 -13.59
N VAL A 29 -0.93 5.29 -14.36
CA VAL A 29 0.30 5.54 -15.11
C VAL A 29 -0.07 5.72 -16.57
N ARG A 30 0.26 6.90 -17.11
CA ARG A 30 0.16 7.13 -18.54
C ARG A 30 1.41 6.61 -19.22
N ILE A 31 1.21 5.76 -20.22
CA ILE A 31 2.26 5.24 -21.09
C ILE A 31 2.07 5.82 -22.49
N ARG A 32 3.15 6.19 -23.16
CA ARG A 32 3.15 6.69 -24.53
C ARG A 32 4.11 5.87 -25.37
N CYS A 33 3.67 5.43 -26.54
CA CYS A 33 4.55 4.75 -27.48
C CYS A 33 5.50 5.77 -28.12
N THR A 34 6.80 5.46 -28.14
CA THR A 34 7.83 6.30 -28.78
C THR A 34 7.72 6.38 -30.31
N ARG A 35 6.98 5.47 -30.95
CA ARG A 35 6.84 5.39 -32.41
C ARG A 35 5.51 5.95 -32.90
N CYS A 36 4.40 5.31 -32.53
CA CYS A 36 3.06 5.72 -32.99
C CYS A 36 2.42 6.84 -32.14
N GLN A 37 3.09 7.30 -31.08
CA GLN A 37 2.59 8.30 -30.13
C GLN A 37 1.25 7.96 -29.45
N ASP A 38 0.70 6.76 -29.68
CA ASP A 38 -0.50 6.30 -28.98
C ASP A 38 -0.21 6.23 -27.48
N SER A 39 -1.16 6.77 -26.72
CA SER A 39 -1.01 6.91 -25.29
C SER A 39 -2.14 6.18 -24.57
N ARG A 40 -1.76 5.36 -23.58
CA ARG A 40 -2.66 4.49 -22.82
C ARG A 40 -2.48 4.70 -21.33
N THR A 41 -3.52 4.38 -20.57
CA THR A 41 -3.53 4.58 -19.12
C THR A 41 -3.59 3.21 -18.45
N LEU A 42 -2.52 2.86 -17.75
CA LEU A 42 -2.43 1.66 -16.94
C LEU A 42 -2.84 1.95 -15.51
N THR A 43 -3.70 1.09 -14.96
CA THR A 43 -4.18 1.21 -13.58
C THR A 43 -3.39 0.27 -12.68
N ILE A 44 -2.60 0.81 -11.75
CA ILE A 44 -1.84 -0.04 -10.82
C ILE A 44 -2.72 -0.42 -9.64
N SER A 45 -3.06 -1.70 -9.53
CA SER A 45 -3.84 -2.26 -8.42
C SER A 45 -2.95 -2.73 -7.27
N GLY A 46 -3.19 -2.23 -6.04
CA GLY A 46 -2.62 -2.76 -4.79
C GLY A 46 -1.28 -2.13 -4.38
N SER A 47 -1.15 -1.79 -3.09
CA SER A 47 -0.19 -0.81 -2.52
C SER A 47 1.30 -1.13 -2.68
N TYR A 48 1.67 -2.34 -3.12
CA TYR A 48 3.06 -2.73 -3.42
C TYR A 48 3.27 -3.32 -4.82
N SER A 49 2.29 -3.17 -5.73
CA SER A 49 2.43 -3.55 -7.14
C SER A 49 3.10 -2.44 -7.96
N GLY A 50 3.98 -2.83 -8.89
CA GLY A 50 4.58 -1.94 -9.89
C GLY A 50 3.80 -1.91 -11.21
N ALA A 51 4.13 -0.96 -12.09
CA ALA A 51 3.59 -0.94 -13.44
C ALA A 51 4.31 -1.98 -14.32
N THR A 52 3.57 -2.96 -14.83
CA THR A 52 4.07 -3.84 -15.89
C THR A 52 3.76 -3.20 -17.23
N LEU A 53 4.80 -2.78 -17.94
CA LEU A 53 4.65 -2.25 -19.29
C LEU A 53 4.38 -3.40 -20.27
N PRO A 54 3.42 -3.24 -21.21
CA PRO A 54 3.18 -4.25 -22.23
C PRO A 54 4.39 -4.34 -23.17
N MET A 55 4.75 -5.58 -23.51
CA MET A 55 5.93 -5.86 -24.35
C MET A 55 5.68 -5.58 -25.84
N GLN A 56 4.44 -5.33 -26.25
CA GLN A 56 4.06 -5.06 -27.63
C GLN A 56 3.18 -3.82 -27.69
N CYS A 57 3.34 -3.03 -28.74
CA CYS A 57 2.48 -1.89 -29.00
C CYS A 57 1.04 -2.37 -29.23
N MET A 58 0.09 -1.72 -28.57
CA MET A 58 -1.36 -1.93 -28.73
C MET A 58 -2.02 -0.82 -29.57
N GLY A 59 -1.22 -0.01 -30.28
CA GLY A 59 -1.69 1.06 -31.15
C GLY A 59 -2.23 0.55 -32.49
N SER A 60 -2.57 1.49 -33.37
CA SER A 60 -3.12 1.22 -34.72
C SER A 60 -2.17 0.40 -35.60
N GLU A 61 -0.86 0.57 -35.45
CA GLU A 61 0.15 -0.13 -36.26
C GLU A 61 1.17 -0.85 -35.37
N PRO A 62 0.79 -2.03 -34.83
CA PRO A 62 1.62 -2.78 -33.89
C PRO A 62 2.83 -3.46 -34.57
N GLN A 63 2.81 -3.64 -35.90
CA GLN A 63 3.87 -4.29 -36.67
C GLN A 63 5.08 -3.38 -36.92
N GLU A 64 4.86 -2.06 -37.02
CA GLU A 64 5.95 -1.10 -37.20
C GLU A 64 6.64 -0.71 -35.88
N CYS A 65 5.99 -1.06 -34.77
CA CYS A 65 6.50 -0.79 -33.44
C CYS A 65 7.40 -1.92 -32.95
N LYS A 66 8.59 -1.57 -32.45
CA LYS A 66 9.52 -2.51 -31.80
C LYS A 66 8.88 -3.14 -30.54
N GLN A 67 9.49 -4.21 -30.05
CA GLN A 67 9.16 -4.81 -28.76
C GLN A 67 9.46 -3.81 -27.63
N CYS A 68 8.48 -3.56 -26.75
CA CYS A 68 8.49 -2.63 -25.61
C CYS A 68 8.78 -1.15 -25.94
N PRO A 69 8.01 -0.48 -26.82
CA PRO A 69 8.30 0.90 -27.21
C PRO A 69 7.69 1.95 -26.27
N TYR A 70 7.06 1.52 -25.17
CA TYR A 70 6.33 2.39 -24.25
C TYR A 70 7.24 3.07 -23.24
N GLU A 71 7.09 4.38 -23.15
CA GLU A 71 7.69 5.22 -22.13
C GLU A 71 6.61 5.73 -21.17
N ILE A 72 6.95 5.86 -19.88
CA ILE A 72 6.05 6.41 -18.88
C ILE A 72 6.12 7.93 -18.98
N VAL A 73 4.97 8.58 -19.15
CA VAL A 73 4.86 10.05 -19.17
C VAL A 73 4.47 10.50 -17.77
N PRO A 74 5.43 10.96 -16.93
CA PRO A 74 5.15 11.31 -15.53
C PRO A 74 4.16 12.47 -15.41
N ASP A 75 4.16 13.40 -16.37
CA ASP A 75 3.32 14.60 -16.35
C ASP A 75 1.82 14.30 -16.44
N GLU A 76 1.45 13.19 -17.09
CA GLU A 76 0.05 12.75 -17.25
C GLU A 76 -0.35 11.65 -16.24
N CYS A 77 0.54 11.31 -15.29
CA CYS A 77 0.27 10.31 -14.28
C CYS A 77 -0.54 10.89 -13.11
N VAL A 78 -1.43 10.08 -12.53
CA VAL A 78 -2.14 10.44 -11.30
C VAL A 78 -1.47 9.78 -10.12
N TYR A 79 -0.99 10.61 -9.19
CA TYR A 79 -0.32 10.18 -7.98
C TYR A 79 -1.28 10.20 -6.78
N VAL A 80 -1.03 9.29 -5.84
CA VAL A 80 -1.72 9.21 -4.56
C VAL A 80 -0.69 9.06 -3.46
N ASP A 81 -0.93 9.69 -2.32
CA ASP A 81 -0.08 9.54 -1.16
C ASP A 81 -0.29 8.16 -0.53
N GLN A 82 0.82 7.51 -0.22
CA GLN A 82 0.87 6.24 0.46
C GLN A 82 1.80 6.34 1.66
N GLN A 83 1.37 5.77 2.77
CA GLN A 83 2.16 5.65 3.98
C GLN A 83 2.13 4.21 4.47
N THR A 84 3.30 3.69 4.86
CA THR A 84 3.39 2.39 5.51
C THR A 84 3.48 2.60 7.02
N LEU A 85 2.53 2.02 7.76
CA LEU A 85 2.50 2.01 9.21
C LEU A 85 2.88 0.62 9.72
N LYS A 86 3.57 0.56 10.86
CA LYS A 86 3.80 -0.68 11.60
C LYS A 86 2.83 -0.71 12.77
N LEU A 87 1.96 -1.72 12.78
CA LEU A 87 0.99 -1.96 13.83
C LEU A 87 1.48 -3.12 14.69
N GLN A 88 1.47 -2.95 16.01
CA GLN A 88 1.72 -4.00 16.97
C GLN A 88 0.40 -4.43 17.62
N GLU A 89 0.24 -5.73 17.85
CA GLU A 89 -0.92 -6.27 18.58
C GLU A 89 -1.01 -5.63 19.98
N ALA A 90 -2.24 -5.41 20.45
CA ALA A 90 -2.47 -4.85 21.77
C ALA A 90 -1.94 -5.82 22.85
N PRO A 91 -1.26 -5.33 23.90
CA PRO A 91 -0.60 -6.18 24.89
C PRO A 91 -1.59 -7.08 25.65
N GLU A 92 -2.86 -6.67 25.74
CA GLU A 92 -3.96 -7.45 26.35
C GLU A 92 -4.30 -8.74 25.60
N LEU A 93 -3.96 -8.82 24.30
CA LEU A 93 -4.23 -9.98 23.45
C LEU A 93 -3.01 -10.90 23.32
N VAL A 94 -1.85 -10.49 23.88
CA VAL A 94 -0.60 -11.23 23.76
C VAL A 94 -0.50 -12.22 24.93
N PRO A 95 -0.36 -13.54 24.67
CA PRO A 95 -0.20 -14.52 25.73
C PRO A 95 1.11 -14.29 26.48
N THR A 96 1.10 -14.53 27.80
CA THR A 96 2.26 -14.35 28.67
C THR A 96 3.43 -15.21 28.19
N GLY A 97 4.53 -14.56 27.80
CA GLY A 97 5.77 -15.23 27.38
C GLY A 97 6.04 -15.21 25.87
N GLU A 98 5.12 -14.76 25.01
CA GLU A 98 5.40 -14.56 23.59
C GLU A 98 5.80 -13.11 23.27
N MET A 99 6.63 -12.94 22.23
CA MET A 99 6.94 -11.62 21.69
C MET A 99 5.75 -11.10 20.86
N PRO A 100 5.30 -9.84 21.06
CA PRO A 100 4.17 -9.29 20.34
C PRO A 100 4.43 -9.26 18.83
N ARG A 101 3.44 -9.69 18.05
CA ARG A 101 3.55 -9.71 16.59
C ARG A 101 3.31 -8.32 16.03
N THR A 102 4.02 -8.03 14.94
CA THR A 102 3.89 -6.78 14.19
C THR A 102 3.38 -7.05 12.78
N ILE A 103 2.54 -6.15 12.28
CA ILE A 103 1.92 -6.23 10.96
C ILE A 103 2.16 -4.91 10.24
N LEU A 104 2.46 -5.00 8.94
CA LEU A 104 2.55 -3.82 8.08
C LEU A 104 1.16 -3.42 7.62
N VAL A 105 0.83 -2.14 7.75
CA VAL A 105 -0.41 -1.54 7.28
C VAL A 105 -0.06 -0.53 6.20
N SER A 106 -0.70 -0.63 5.03
CA SER A 106 -0.59 0.39 3.98
C SER A 106 -1.81 1.29 4.04
N ALA A 107 -1.59 2.57 4.33
CA ALA A 107 -2.59 3.63 4.28
C ALA A 107 -2.44 4.45 2.98
N GLU A 108 -3.55 4.86 2.39
CA GLU A 108 -3.60 5.64 1.15
C GLU A 108 -4.51 6.86 1.31
N ARG A 109 -4.22 7.95 0.59
CA ARG A 109 -5.03 9.18 0.55
C ARG A 109 -5.30 9.76 1.94
N ALA A 110 -6.57 9.95 2.31
CA ALA A 110 -7.02 10.55 3.56
C ALA A 110 -6.65 9.74 4.83
N LEU A 111 -6.20 8.50 4.68
CA LEU A 111 -5.73 7.68 5.81
C LEU A 111 -4.26 7.93 6.15
N VAL A 112 -3.54 8.72 5.32
CA VAL A 112 -2.15 9.10 5.56
C VAL A 112 -2.07 10.13 6.70
N ASP A 113 -1.07 9.98 7.56
CA ASP A 113 -0.76 10.85 8.70
C ASP A 113 -1.86 10.97 9.76
N VAL A 114 -2.92 10.16 9.64
CA VAL A 114 -4.03 10.16 10.60
C VAL A 114 -3.58 9.64 11.96
N ALA A 115 -2.74 8.61 12.01
CA ALA A 115 -2.37 7.93 13.24
C ALA A 115 -0.86 8.04 13.53
N PRO A 116 -0.42 8.98 14.37
CA PRO A 116 0.99 9.08 14.75
C PRO A 116 1.41 7.87 15.61
N PRO A 117 2.72 7.56 15.65
CA PRO A 117 3.25 6.52 16.53
C PRO A 117 2.84 6.74 18.00
N GLY A 118 2.47 5.65 18.68
CA GLY A 118 1.92 5.65 20.04
C GLY A 118 0.39 5.62 20.11
N THR A 119 -0.31 5.85 18.99
CA THR A 119 -1.78 5.89 18.97
C THR A 119 -2.38 4.47 18.97
N ARG A 120 -3.39 4.25 19.81
CA ARG A 120 -4.26 3.06 19.77
C ARG A 120 -5.31 3.22 18.68
N VAL A 121 -5.30 2.30 17.73
CA VAL A 121 -6.19 2.33 16.56
C VAL A 121 -6.83 0.98 16.30
N HIS A 122 -8.05 1.03 15.76
CA HIS A 122 -8.72 -0.10 15.12
C HIS A 122 -8.59 0.08 13.62
N VAL A 123 -7.77 -0.74 12.98
CA VAL A 123 -7.57 -0.69 11.53
C VAL A 123 -8.51 -1.70 10.88
N MET A 124 -9.38 -1.21 10.01
CA MET A 124 -10.19 -2.04 9.12
C MET A 124 -9.51 -2.11 7.77
N GLY A 125 -9.18 -3.31 7.29
CA GLY A 125 -8.42 -3.46 6.06
C GLY A 125 -8.51 -4.82 5.42
N ILE A 126 -8.02 -4.92 4.19
CA ILE A 126 -8.00 -6.16 3.42
C ILE A 126 -6.61 -6.77 3.56
N VAL A 127 -6.55 -8.03 4.01
CA VAL A 127 -5.28 -8.77 4.10
C VAL A 127 -4.79 -9.07 2.70
N SER A 128 -3.60 -8.61 2.38
CA SER A 128 -2.97 -8.76 1.07
C SER A 128 -1.53 -9.26 1.21
N LEU A 129 -0.99 -9.76 0.11
CA LEU A 129 0.38 -10.26 0.02
C LEU A 129 1.19 -9.34 -0.88
N PHE A 130 2.43 -9.06 -0.50
CA PHE A 130 3.39 -8.44 -1.40
C PHE A 130 4.68 -9.24 -1.46
N THR A 131 5.32 -9.20 -2.62
CA THR A 131 6.63 -9.76 -2.84
C THR A 131 7.66 -8.70 -2.46
N ASN A 132 8.49 -8.98 -1.46
CA ASN A 132 9.62 -8.11 -1.18
C ASN A 132 10.69 -8.39 -2.23
N SER A 133 10.85 -7.49 -3.20
CA SER A 133 11.81 -7.67 -4.30
C SER A 133 13.28 -7.54 -3.87
N ASN A 134 13.55 -7.43 -2.56
CA ASN A 134 14.88 -7.30 -1.98
C ASN A 134 15.63 -8.64 -1.80
N SER A 135 15.06 -9.75 -2.27
CA SER A 135 15.78 -11.03 -2.35
C SER A 135 16.61 -11.07 -3.62
N ASN A 136 17.95 -11.11 -3.47
CA ASN A 136 18.92 -11.47 -4.50
C ASN A 136 18.32 -12.47 -5.50
N ALA A 137 18.47 -12.17 -6.80
CA ALA A 137 17.82 -12.84 -7.93
C ALA A 137 18.08 -14.36 -8.09
N ASN A 138 18.73 -15.01 -7.12
CA ASN A 138 19.19 -16.39 -7.19
C ASN A 138 18.50 -17.35 -6.18
N SER A 139 17.49 -16.89 -5.43
CA SER A 139 16.69 -17.77 -4.57
C SER A 139 15.21 -17.56 -4.84
N LYS A 140 14.63 -18.45 -5.65
CA LYS A 140 13.18 -18.52 -5.94
C LYS A 140 12.39 -18.99 -4.72
N SER A 141 12.43 -18.25 -3.62
CA SER A 141 11.51 -18.45 -2.52
C SER A 141 10.20 -17.73 -2.86
N ASN A 142 9.09 -18.46 -2.97
CA ASN A 142 7.75 -17.88 -3.15
C ASN A 142 7.17 -17.34 -1.82
N SER A 143 8.03 -16.92 -0.89
CA SER A 143 7.61 -16.36 0.39
C SER A 143 7.12 -14.92 0.17
N LYS A 144 5.83 -14.70 0.42
CA LYS A 144 5.22 -13.37 0.31
C LYS A 144 4.97 -12.84 1.71
N GLN A 145 5.33 -11.58 1.93
CA GLN A 145 5.05 -10.92 3.19
C GLN A 145 3.58 -10.47 3.22
N VAL A 146 2.93 -10.72 4.34
CA VAL A 146 1.54 -10.28 4.58
C VAL A 146 1.53 -8.82 5.00
N TYR A 147 0.62 -8.05 4.44
CA TYR A 147 0.31 -6.69 4.87
C TYR A 147 -1.20 -6.47 4.88
N LEU A 148 -1.64 -5.45 5.61
CA LEU A 148 -3.03 -5.03 5.67
C LEU A 148 -3.20 -3.76 4.83
N ARG A 149 -4.05 -3.80 3.81
CA ARG A 149 -4.43 -2.58 3.08
C ARG A 149 -5.55 -1.89 3.85
N ALA A 150 -5.27 -0.75 4.44
CA ALA A 150 -6.27 -0.01 5.21
C ALA A 150 -7.39 0.50 4.31
N VAL A 151 -8.63 0.22 4.71
CA VAL A 151 -9.86 0.78 4.13
C VAL A 151 -10.42 1.87 5.05
N GLY A 152 -10.27 1.68 6.36
CA GLY A 152 -10.64 2.65 7.38
C GLY A 152 -9.82 2.50 8.65
N MET A 153 -9.69 3.57 9.42
CA MET A 153 -9.04 3.56 10.73
C MET A 153 -9.89 4.34 11.72
N SER A 154 -10.14 3.76 12.88
CA SER A 154 -10.81 4.44 14.00
C SER A 154 -9.84 4.57 15.17
N LYS A 155 -9.72 5.77 15.75
CA LYS A 155 -8.90 6.02 16.93
C LYS A 155 -9.73 5.69 18.17
N ASN A 156 -9.16 4.95 19.11
CA ASN A 156 -9.84 4.73 20.38
C ASN A 156 -9.73 6.01 21.22
N ALA A 157 -10.86 6.68 21.47
CA ALA A 157 -10.92 8.02 22.07
C ALA A 157 -10.46 8.13 23.55
N ASN A 158 -9.99 7.04 24.16
CA ASN A 158 -9.64 7.00 25.58
C ASN A 158 -8.14 7.25 25.88
N ALA A 159 -7.40 7.89 24.97
CA ALA A 159 -6.02 8.28 25.21
C ALA A 159 -5.69 9.64 24.57
N ASN A 160 -6.42 10.69 24.98
CA ASN A 160 -5.81 11.95 25.42
C ASN A 160 -6.89 12.96 25.80
N GLY A 161 -6.95 13.27 27.09
CA GLY A 161 -7.37 14.59 27.56
C GLY A 161 -6.42 15.63 26.98
N GLY A 162 -6.99 16.58 26.26
CA GLY A 162 -6.29 17.69 25.63
C GLY A 162 -7.34 18.64 25.10
N GLY A 163 -7.91 19.45 25.99
CA GLY A 163 -8.89 20.47 25.65
C GLY A 163 -8.33 21.41 24.60
N GLY A 164 -8.99 21.46 23.46
CA GLY A 164 -8.83 22.48 22.43
C GLY A 164 -10.21 22.96 22.04
N ASN A 165 -10.67 24.02 22.72
CA ASN A 165 -11.88 24.74 22.35
C ASN A 165 -11.78 25.19 20.89
N THR A 166 -12.77 24.83 20.07
CA THR A 166 -13.11 25.57 18.85
C THR A 166 -14.61 25.53 18.61
N SER A 167 -15.17 26.72 18.36
CA SER A 167 -16.54 27.05 17.89
C SER A 167 -17.59 27.03 19.00
N THR A 168 -18.28 28.12 19.36
CA THR A 168 -18.79 29.27 18.58
C THR A 168 -19.10 30.42 19.55
#